data_AF-A0A7R9N3P2-F1
#
_entry.id   AF-A0A7R9N3P2-F1
#
_cell.length_a   1.000
_cell.length_b   1.000
_cell.length_c   1.000
_cell.angle_alpha   90.00
_cell.angle_beta   90.00
_cell.angle_gamma   90.00
#
_symmetry.space_group_name_H-M   'P 1'
#
loop_
_entity.id
_entity.type
_entity.pdbx_description
1 polymer ?
#
loop_
_entity_poly.entity_id
_entity_poly.type
_entity_poly.pdbx_seq_one_letter_code
_entity_poly.pdbx_strand_id
1 'polypeptide(L)'
;MEVGSLRERIIISLLIYKFGEANVETEIPITEPEVDVKLFGEPVSIKTITGKGFSGVKLIWTVDAQKAKEFRETYYPHCDIILIQINWGSVGGFYYIPVEAQRKLFDRIGRNRYIKLPKPGTNPRGVEITKEALSSLVKDNLSKVIEINWQKTKIEYNPYKRWVDYWRED
;
A
#
# COMPACT_ATOMS: atom_id res chain seq x y z
N MET A 1 6.58 5.25 -5.92
CA MET A 1 6.20 6.30 -6.90
C MET A 1 5.43 7.38 -6.15
N GLU A 2 5.65 8.65 -6.46
CA GLU A 2 5.19 9.81 -5.68
C GLU A 2 3.67 9.88 -5.45
N VAL A 3 2.86 9.51 -6.46
CA VAL A 3 1.39 9.48 -6.32
C VAL A 3 0.91 8.53 -5.21
N GLY A 4 1.68 7.49 -4.89
CA GLY A 4 1.39 6.57 -3.79
C GLY A 4 1.41 7.31 -2.45
N SER A 5 2.47 8.07 -2.19
CA SER A 5 2.63 8.86 -0.97
C SER A 5 1.56 9.95 -0.85
N LEU A 6 1.12 10.55 -1.97
CA LEU A 6 -0.01 11.50 -1.91
C LEU A 6 -1.32 10.81 -1.52
N ARG A 7 -1.58 9.60 -2.03
CA ARG A 7 -2.78 8.84 -1.69
C ARG A 7 -2.74 8.35 -0.24
N GLU A 8 -1.60 7.91 0.23
CA GLU A 8 -1.35 7.55 1.63
C GLU A 8 -1.78 8.67 2.57
N ARG A 9 -1.35 9.93 2.30
CA ARG A 9 -1.80 11.10 3.07
C ARG A 9 -3.32 11.25 3.11
N ILE A 10 -4.02 11.01 2.01
CA ILE A 10 -5.50 11.07 1.97
C ILE A 10 -6.11 10.01 2.90
N ILE A 11 -5.55 8.80 2.92
CA ILE A 11 -6.04 7.70 3.77
C ILE A 11 -5.71 7.96 5.25
N ILE A 12 -4.52 8.49 5.54
CA ILE A 12 -4.15 8.91 6.89
C ILE A 12 -5.10 10.01 7.38
N SER A 13 -5.42 11.00 6.54
CA SER A 13 -6.41 12.04 6.87
C SER A 13 -7.79 11.46 7.19
N LEU A 14 -8.21 10.37 6.55
CA LEU A 14 -9.45 9.67 6.92
C LEU A 14 -9.37 9.06 8.33
N LEU A 15 -8.24 8.45 8.68
CA LEU A 15 -8.02 7.92 10.03
C LEU A 15 -8.04 9.04 11.08
N ILE A 16 -7.36 10.15 10.81
CA ILE A 16 -7.36 11.34 11.67
C ILE A 16 -8.78 11.86 11.84
N TYR A 17 -9.54 12.03 10.75
CA TYR A 17 -10.92 12.49 10.81
C TYR A 17 -11.79 11.57 11.68
N LYS A 18 -11.60 10.25 11.58
CA LYS A 18 -12.44 9.28 12.27
C LYS A 18 -12.06 9.08 13.74
N PHE A 19 -10.77 9.09 14.05
CA PHE A 19 -10.23 8.68 15.35
C PHE A 19 -9.55 9.82 16.12
N GLY A 20 -9.34 10.98 15.51
CA GLY A 20 -8.68 12.15 16.10
C GLY A 20 -7.15 12.08 16.00
N GLU A 21 -6.51 13.25 15.87
CA GLU A 21 -5.05 13.39 15.71
C GLU A 21 -4.26 12.71 16.84
N ALA A 22 -4.75 12.80 18.08
CA ALA A 22 -4.11 12.19 19.25
C ALA A 22 -3.99 10.66 19.18
N ASN A 23 -4.77 10.01 18.32
CA ASN A 23 -4.79 8.55 18.16
C ASN A 23 -4.12 8.06 16.87
N VAL A 24 -3.56 8.97 16.07
CA VAL A 24 -2.97 8.65 14.76
C VAL A 24 -1.55 9.22 14.69
N GLU A 25 -0.55 8.36 14.78
CA GLU A 25 0.85 8.75 14.65
C GLU A 25 1.25 8.77 13.17
N THR A 26 1.51 9.97 12.64
CA THR A 26 1.85 10.19 11.22
C THR A 26 3.34 10.41 10.97
N GLU A 27 4.11 10.73 12.01
CA GLU A 27 5.55 11.01 11.91
C GLU A 27 6.36 9.71 11.84
N ILE A 28 6.03 8.88 10.86
CA ILE A 28 6.77 7.65 10.54
C ILE A 28 7.84 8.00 9.50
N PRO A 29 9.11 7.63 9.71
CA PRO A 29 10.14 7.86 8.70
C PRO A 29 9.75 7.24 7.36
N ILE A 30 9.92 7.97 6.25
CA ILE A 30 9.63 7.43 4.91
C ILE A 30 10.51 6.22 4.54
N THR A 31 11.59 6.01 5.28
CA THR A 31 12.49 4.87 5.17
C THR A 31 12.08 3.69 6.06
N GLU A 32 11.10 3.87 6.93
CA GLU A 32 10.57 2.80 7.79
C GLU A 32 10.00 1.69 6.90
N PRO A 33 10.42 0.43 7.07
CA PRO A 33 9.87 -0.66 6.29
C PRO A 33 8.40 -0.88 6.62
N GLU A 34 7.55 -0.77 5.59
CA GLU A 34 6.13 -1.11 5.57
C GLU A 34 5.17 -0.26 6.41
N VAL A 35 5.59 0.27 7.55
CA VAL A 35 4.72 1.07 8.41
C VAL A 35 4.57 2.47 7.82
N ASP A 36 3.34 2.85 7.50
CA ASP A 36 3.02 4.16 6.94
C ASP A 36 2.33 5.06 7.98
N VAL A 37 1.65 4.46 8.96
CA VAL A 37 0.96 5.16 10.06
C VAL A 37 0.80 4.21 11.24
N LYS A 38 0.65 4.74 12.47
CA LYS A 38 0.13 3.96 13.59
C LYS A 38 -1.22 4.48 14.06
N LEU A 39 -2.14 3.57 14.36
CA LEU A 39 -3.48 3.87 14.87
C LEU A 39 -3.62 3.24 16.25
N PHE A 40 -3.84 4.07 17.28
CA PHE A 40 -3.80 3.63 18.69
C PHE A 40 -2.50 2.88 19.06
N GLY A 41 -1.37 3.30 18.48
CA GLY A 41 -0.05 2.65 18.66
C GLY A 41 0.20 1.44 17.78
N GLU A 42 -0.81 0.91 17.09
CA GLU A 42 -0.67 -0.28 16.23
C GLU A 42 -0.24 0.08 14.80
N PRO A 43 0.75 -0.60 14.21
CA PRO A 43 1.29 -0.27 12.90
C PRO A 43 0.37 -0.70 11.76
N VAL A 44 0.22 0.20 10.77
CA VAL A 44 -0.58 -0.03 9.57
C VAL A 44 0.23 0.33 8.32
N SER A 45 0.25 -0.59 7.35
CA SER A 45 0.75 -0.36 6.01
C SER A 45 -0.38 0.05 5.07
N ILE A 46 -0.22 1.14 4.34
CA ILE A 46 -1.15 1.65 3.34
C ILE A 46 -0.58 1.37 1.96
N LYS A 47 -1.33 0.60 1.17
CA LYS A 47 -0.91 0.23 -0.19
C LYS A 47 -1.99 0.62 -1.19
N THR A 48 -1.58 1.18 -2.32
CA THR A 48 -2.51 1.50 -3.42
C THR A 48 -2.11 0.79 -4.70
N ILE A 49 -3.10 0.26 -5.42
CA ILE A 49 -2.94 -0.36 -6.73
C ILE A 49 -3.96 0.17 -7.71
N THR A 50 -3.60 0.14 -9.00
CA THR A 50 -4.50 0.53 -10.08
C THR A 50 -4.77 -0.69 -10.98
N GLY A 51 -6.04 -0.92 -11.30
CA GLY A 51 -6.50 -1.96 -12.22
C GLY A 51 -7.26 -3.10 -11.53
N LYS A 52 -7.72 -4.06 -12.35
CA LYS A 52 -8.56 -5.18 -11.90
C LYS A 52 -7.80 -6.25 -11.11
N GLY A 53 -6.47 -6.31 -11.23
CA GLY A 53 -5.65 -7.37 -10.64
C GLY A 53 -5.02 -6.99 -9.31
N PHE A 54 -4.86 -7.97 -8.43
CA PHE A 54 -4.15 -7.85 -7.15
C PHE A 54 -2.68 -8.27 -7.30
N SER A 55 -1.89 -7.51 -8.06
CA SER A 55 -0.47 -7.83 -8.31
C SER A 55 0.39 -6.58 -8.31
N GLY A 56 1.70 -6.74 -8.11
CA GLY A 56 2.66 -5.64 -8.18
C GLY A 56 2.80 -4.82 -6.89
N VAL A 57 2.11 -5.24 -5.82
CA VAL A 57 2.21 -4.62 -4.50
C VAL A 57 3.55 -4.95 -3.86
N LYS A 58 4.28 -3.92 -3.44
CA LYS A 58 5.61 -4.06 -2.84
C LYS A 58 5.52 -4.33 -1.34
N LEU A 59 6.34 -5.27 -0.88
CA LEU A 59 6.66 -5.46 0.53
C LEU A 59 7.90 -4.63 0.90
N ILE A 60 8.87 -4.52 -0.01
CA ILE A 60 10.06 -3.67 0.15
C ILE A 60 10.57 -3.16 -1.20
N TRP A 61 11.14 -1.96 -1.23
CA TRP A 61 11.70 -1.31 -2.41
C TRP A 61 13.16 -1.68 -2.70
N THR A 62 13.55 -2.96 -2.52
CA THR A 62 14.89 -3.45 -2.86
C THR A 62 14.92 -4.25 -4.15
N VAL A 63 15.90 -3.94 -5.01
CA VAL A 63 16.16 -4.66 -6.27
C VAL A 63 17.47 -5.43 -6.24
N ASP A 64 18.28 -5.22 -5.20
CA ASP A 64 19.50 -6.00 -5.00
C ASP A 64 19.15 -7.46 -4.71
N ALA A 65 19.75 -8.38 -5.47
CA ALA A 65 19.38 -9.79 -5.44
C ALA A 65 19.67 -10.44 -4.09
N GLN A 66 20.78 -10.06 -3.45
CA GLN A 66 21.16 -10.61 -2.15
C GLN A 66 20.22 -10.10 -1.06
N LYS A 67 19.98 -8.78 -0.99
CA LYS A 67 19.05 -8.16 -0.04
C LYS A 67 17.62 -8.63 -0.24
N ALA A 68 17.17 -8.81 -1.47
CA ALA A 68 15.85 -9.37 -1.76
C ALA A 68 15.71 -10.81 -1.24
N LYS A 69 16.77 -11.62 -1.37
CA LYS A 69 16.81 -12.98 -0.82
C LYS A 69 16.82 -12.95 0.71
N GLU A 70 17.68 -12.15 1.32
CA GLU A 70 17.75 -11.94 2.78
C GLU A 70 16.37 -11.51 3.34
N PHE A 71 15.72 -10.56 2.69
CA PHE A 71 14.37 -10.12 3.04
C PHE A 71 13.38 -11.28 3.01
N ARG A 72 13.35 -12.07 1.93
CA ARG A 72 12.43 -13.22 1.83
C ARG A 72 12.66 -14.24 2.95
N GLU A 73 13.90 -14.42 3.37
CA GLU A 73 14.22 -15.41 4.41
C GLU A 73 13.90 -14.94 5.83
N THR A 74 13.81 -13.63 6.06
CA THR A 74 13.61 -13.01 7.39
C THR A 74 12.24 -12.38 7.57
N TYR A 75 11.55 -12.06 6.47
CA TYR A 75 10.24 -11.42 6.50
C TYR A 75 9.18 -12.30 7.17
N TYR A 76 8.39 -11.65 8.01
CA TYR A 76 7.13 -12.16 8.54
C TYR A 76 6.13 -11.00 8.64
N PRO A 77 4.85 -11.18 8.27
CA PRO A 77 3.85 -10.11 8.39
C PRO A 77 3.73 -9.59 9.83
N HIS A 78 3.82 -8.27 10.00
CA HIS A 78 3.90 -7.64 11.32
C HIS A 78 3.04 -6.38 11.49
N CYS A 79 2.37 -5.92 10.44
CA CYS A 79 1.43 -4.80 10.49
C CYS A 79 0.15 -5.14 9.72
N ASP A 80 -0.92 -4.43 10.05
CA ASP A 80 -2.16 -4.48 9.28
C ASP A 80 -1.95 -3.85 7.90
N ILE A 81 -2.76 -4.25 6.92
CA ILE A 81 -2.76 -3.62 5.59
C ILE A 81 -4.09 -2.93 5.33
N ILE A 82 -4.02 -1.64 4.99
CA ILE A 82 -5.07 -0.92 4.29
C ILE A 82 -4.71 -0.91 2.79
N LEU A 83 -5.45 -1.66 1.97
CA LEU A 83 -5.24 -1.75 0.52
C LEU A 83 -6.34 -1.02 -0.24
N ILE A 84 -5.96 -0.10 -1.12
CA ILE A 84 -6.88 0.59 -2.02
C ILE A 84 -6.69 0.07 -3.43
N GLN A 85 -7.69 -0.64 -3.93
CA GLN A 85 -7.78 -1.03 -5.33
C GLN A 85 -8.55 0.04 -6.12
N ILE A 86 -7.81 0.81 -6.91
CA ILE A 86 -8.36 1.83 -7.81
C ILE A 86 -8.69 1.18 -9.15
N ASN A 87 -9.95 1.18 -9.56
CA ASN A 87 -10.39 0.54 -10.79
C ASN A 87 -11.29 1.46 -11.62
N TRP A 88 -10.70 2.47 -12.26
CA TRP A 88 -11.43 3.49 -13.03
C TRP A 88 -12.46 2.91 -14.01
N GLY A 89 -13.67 3.48 -13.98
CA GLY A 89 -14.82 3.06 -14.78
C GLY A 89 -15.46 1.76 -14.30
N SER A 90 -15.10 1.27 -13.12
CA SER A 90 -15.54 -0.02 -12.59
C SER A 90 -15.48 -0.04 -11.06
N VAL A 91 -15.83 -1.19 -10.48
CA VAL A 91 -15.78 -1.40 -9.03
C VAL A 91 -14.37 -1.81 -8.62
N GLY A 92 -13.82 -1.11 -7.63
CA GLY A 92 -12.65 -1.50 -6.86
C GLY A 92 -13.02 -1.57 -5.39
N GLY A 93 -12.05 -1.39 -4.49
CA GLY A 93 -12.34 -1.48 -3.07
C GLY A 93 -11.29 -0.86 -2.16
N PHE A 94 -11.76 -0.46 -0.99
CA PHE A 94 -10.96 -0.13 0.18
C PHE A 94 -10.98 -1.34 1.10
N TYR A 95 -9.86 -2.01 1.25
CA TYR A 95 -9.72 -3.24 2.01
C TYR A 95 -8.96 -2.99 3.30
N TYR A 96 -9.45 -3.55 4.39
CA TYR A 96 -8.70 -3.77 5.61
C TYR A 96 -8.35 -5.25 5.69
N ILE A 97 -7.05 -5.55 5.83
CA ILE A 97 -6.49 -6.90 5.89
C ILE A 97 -5.70 -7.01 7.20
N PRO A 98 -6.25 -7.68 8.22
CA PRO A 98 -5.59 -7.85 9.50
C PRO A 98 -4.27 -8.62 9.38
N VAL A 99 -3.30 -8.30 10.22
CA VAL A 99 -2.02 -9.01 10.30
C VAL A 99 -2.24 -10.50 10.63
N GLU A 100 -3.28 -10.86 11.37
CA GLU A 100 -3.63 -12.25 11.67
C GLU A 100 -3.99 -13.03 10.40
N ALA A 101 -4.75 -12.41 9.49
CA ALA A 101 -5.09 -13.03 8.20
C ALA A 101 -3.83 -13.22 7.34
N GLN A 102 -2.93 -12.24 7.36
CA GLN A 102 -1.64 -12.32 6.68
C GLN A 102 -0.78 -13.45 7.22
N ARG A 103 -0.60 -13.54 8.53
CA ARG A 103 0.18 -14.58 9.22
C ARG A 103 -0.38 -15.97 8.97
N LYS A 104 -1.69 -16.15 9.17
CA LYS A 104 -2.39 -17.42 8.88
C LYS A 104 -2.18 -17.88 7.44
N LEU A 105 -2.28 -16.96 6.47
CA LEU A 105 -2.01 -17.29 5.07
C LEU A 105 -0.53 -17.60 4.83
N PHE A 106 0.37 -16.79 5.37
CA PHE A 106 1.81 -16.91 5.24
C PHE A 106 2.30 -18.28 5.72
N ASP A 107 1.86 -18.71 6.90
CA ASP A 107 2.19 -20.00 7.50
C ASP A 107 1.65 -21.17 6.66
N ARG A 108 0.47 -20.99 6.05
CA ARG A 108 -0.16 -22.02 5.21
C ARG A 108 0.51 -22.20 3.86
N ILE A 109 0.87 -21.13 3.16
CA ILE A 109 1.39 -21.21 1.77
C ILE A 109 2.92 -21.17 1.71
N GLY A 110 3.57 -20.72 2.78
CA GLY A 110 5.01 -20.53 2.90
C GLY A 110 5.54 -19.30 2.16
N ARG A 111 6.71 -18.82 2.61
CA ARG A 111 7.37 -17.61 2.10
C ARG A 111 7.55 -17.57 0.58
N ASN A 112 7.88 -18.71 -0.05
CA ASN A 112 8.15 -18.76 -1.48
C ASN A 112 6.91 -18.49 -2.35
N ARG A 113 5.73 -18.81 -1.82
CA ARG A 113 4.44 -18.53 -2.48
C ARG A 113 3.81 -17.23 -2.01
N TYR A 114 4.22 -16.71 -0.86
CA TYR A 114 3.78 -15.40 -0.38
C TYR A 114 4.58 -14.26 -1.03
N ILE A 115 5.89 -14.45 -1.18
CA ILE A 115 6.85 -13.42 -1.57
C ILE A 115 7.42 -13.72 -2.95
N LYS A 116 7.27 -12.75 -3.87
CA LYS A 116 7.84 -12.77 -5.21
C LYS A 116 9.09 -11.91 -5.26
N LEU A 117 10.22 -12.55 -5.55
CA LEU A 117 11.49 -11.87 -5.77
C LEU A 117 11.48 -11.09 -7.10
N PRO A 118 12.26 -10.00 -7.19
CA PRO A 118 12.52 -9.30 -8.45
C PRO A 118 13.08 -10.27 -9.51
N LYS A 119 12.58 -10.20 -10.76
CA LYS A 119 13.05 -11.08 -11.84
C LYS A 119 14.41 -10.59 -12.38
N PRO A 120 15.46 -11.44 -12.39
CA PRO A 120 16.75 -11.09 -13.00
C PRO A 120 16.61 -10.71 -14.47
N GLY A 121 17.40 -9.75 -14.93
CA GLY A 121 17.36 -9.27 -16.32
C GLY A 121 16.12 -8.44 -16.68
N THR A 122 15.36 -7.98 -15.68
CA THR A 122 14.28 -7.00 -15.86
C THR A 122 14.59 -5.73 -15.07
N ASN A 123 13.73 -4.70 -15.16
CA ASN A 123 13.83 -3.47 -14.35
C ASN A 123 12.71 -3.41 -13.28
N PRO A 124 12.75 -4.30 -12.27
CA PRO A 124 11.77 -4.32 -11.19
C PRO A 124 12.01 -3.14 -10.23
N ARG A 125 11.06 -2.93 -9.32
CA ARG A 125 11.14 -1.84 -8.33
C ARG A 125 11.09 -2.34 -6.88
N GLY A 126 11.21 -3.65 -6.65
CA GLY A 126 11.08 -4.19 -5.30
C GLY A 126 10.56 -5.61 -5.26
N VAL A 127 10.68 -6.23 -4.09
CA VAL A 127 10.07 -7.50 -3.72
C VAL A 127 8.55 -7.30 -3.58
N GLU A 128 7.78 -8.24 -4.11
CA GLU A 128 6.31 -8.16 -4.15
C GLU A 128 5.66 -9.21 -3.26
N ILE A 129 4.46 -8.93 -2.74
CA ILE A 129 3.52 -9.98 -2.38
C ILE A 129 2.99 -10.63 -3.67
N THR A 130 2.88 -11.95 -3.70
CA THR A 130 2.38 -12.64 -4.90
C THR A 130 0.91 -12.29 -5.16
N LYS A 131 0.52 -12.40 -6.44
CA LYS A 131 -0.89 -12.26 -6.84
C LYS A 131 -1.79 -13.26 -6.11
N GLU A 132 -1.30 -14.48 -5.95
CA GLU A 132 -2.03 -15.54 -5.25
C GLU A 132 -2.30 -15.15 -3.79
N ALA A 133 -1.27 -14.70 -3.07
CA ALA A 133 -1.39 -14.33 -1.68
C ALA A 133 -2.33 -13.15 -1.51
N LEU A 134 -2.12 -12.06 -2.25
CA LEU A 134 -2.96 -10.86 -2.13
C LEU A 134 -4.42 -11.14 -2.51
N SER A 135 -4.67 -11.93 -3.57
CA SER A 135 -6.03 -12.32 -3.97
C SER A 135 -6.73 -13.20 -2.93
N SER A 136 -5.96 -13.95 -2.14
CA SER A 136 -6.50 -14.77 -1.05
C SER A 136 -6.81 -13.91 0.17
N LEU A 137 -5.94 -12.96 0.52
CA LEU A 137 -6.11 -12.07 1.66
C LEU A 137 -7.34 -11.19 1.53
N VAL A 138 -7.57 -10.59 0.35
CA VAL A 138 -8.75 -9.74 0.13
C VAL A 138 -10.09 -10.51 0.18
N LYS A 139 -10.04 -11.85 0.15
CA LYS A 139 -11.19 -12.75 0.27
C LYS A 139 -11.26 -13.47 1.62
N ASP A 140 -10.28 -13.27 2.49
CA ASP A 140 -10.28 -13.88 3.81
C ASP A 140 -11.45 -13.34 4.65
N ASN A 141 -11.99 -14.17 5.53
CA ASN A 141 -13.18 -13.83 6.32
C ASN A 141 -12.91 -12.75 7.39
N LEU A 142 -11.63 -12.58 7.78
CA LEU A 142 -11.21 -11.52 8.69
C LEU A 142 -11.06 -10.18 7.96
N SER A 143 -10.77 -10.21 6.67
CA SER A 143 -10.66 -9.00 5.85
C SER A 143 -12.01 -8.31 5.69
N LYS A 144 -11.99 -6.98 5.64
CA LYS A 144 -13.16 -6.14 5.40
C LYS A 144 -12.98 -5.33 4.13
N VAL A 145 -14.06 -5.05 3.44
CA VAL A 145 -14.06 -4.25 2.21
C VAL A 145 -15.18 -3.23 2.22
N ILE A 146 -14.86 -2.03 1.77
CA ILE A 146 -15.83 -1.05 1.29
C ILE A 146 -15.66 -1.00 -0.23
N GLU A 147 -16.66 -1.46 -0.96
CA GLU A 147 -16.63 -1.40 -2.42
C GLU A 147 -16.75 0.05 -2.90
N ILE A 148 -15.98 0.39 -3.94
CA ILE A 148 -15.93 1.75 -4.49
C ILE A 148 -16.16 1.68 -5.99
N ASN A 149 -17.19 2.36 -6.48
CA ASN A 149 -17.37 2.59 -7.91
C ASN A 149 -16.51 3.78 -8.35
N TRP A 150 -15.39 3.51 -9.01
CA TRP A 150 -14.41 4.54 -9.36
C TRP A 150 -14.81 5.30 -10.62
N GLN A 151 -15.49 6.41 -10.45
CA GLN A 151 -15.87 7.31 -11.53
C GLN A 151 -14.90 8.47 -11.67
N LYS A 152 -14.52 8.79 -12.90
CA LYS A 152 -13.71 9.99 -13.17
C LYS A 152 -14.61 11.21 -13.24
N THR A 153 -14.25 12.26 -12.51
CA THR A 153 -14.83 13.59 -12.69
C THR A 153 -13.90 14.42 -13.59
N LYS A 154 -14.48 15.31 -14.40
CA LYS A 154 -13.69 16.29 -15.14
C LYS A 154 -13.21 17.36 -14.15
N ILE A 155 -11.91 17.40 -13.91
CA ILE A 155 -11.25 18.41 -13.07
C ILE A 155 -10.11 18.99 -13.90
N GLU A 156 -10.08 20.31 -14.04
CA GLU A 156 -8.97 21.02 -14.68
C GLU A 156 -8.00 21.48 -13.60
N TYR A 157 -6.72 21.10 -13.75
CA TYR A 157 -5.67 21.44 -12.79
C TYR A 157 -4.37 21.74 -13.55
N ASN A 158 -3.79 22.90 -13.29
CA ASN A 158 -2.48 23.28 -13.80
C ASN A 158 -1.45 23.21 -12.66
N PRO A 159 -0.55 22.21 -12.62
CA PRO A 159 0.40 22.03 -11.53
C PRO A 159 1.45 23.16 -11.44
N TYR A 160 1.63 23.95 -12.50
CA TYR A 160 2.63 25.03 -12.55
C TYR A 160 2.08 26.37 -12.13
N LYS A 161 0.75 26.57 -12.15
CA LYS A 161 0.12 27.87 -11.93
C LYS A 161 0.58 28.51 -10.63
N ARG A 162 0.51 27.77 -9.52
CA ARG A 162 0.94 28.25 -8.19
C ARG A 162 2.37 28.78 -8.19
N TRP A 163 3.30 28.03 -8.81
CA TRP A 163 4.72 28.38 -8.81
C TRP A 163 5.00 29.56 -9.73
N VAL A 164 4.35 29.61 -10.90
CA VAL A 164 4.46 30.74 -11.83
C VAL A 164 3.92 32.02 -11.21
N ASP A 165 2.79 31.93 -10.49
CA ASP A 165 2.21 33.07 -9.79
C ASP A 165 3.18 33.59 -8.70
N TYR A 166 3.81 32.71 -7.91
CA TYR A 166 4.85 33.13 -6.94
C TYR A 166 6.07 33.80 -7.58
N TRP A 167 6.51 33.36 -8.76
CA TRP A 167 7.62 34.04 -9.47
C TRP A 167 7.22 35.39 -10.08
N ARG A 168 5.92 35.68 -10.17
CA ARG A 168 5.39 36.95 -10.68
C ARG A 168 5.08 37.95 -9.57
N GLU A 169 4.99 37.48 -8.32
CA GLU A 169 4.88 38.33 -7.15
C GLU A 169 6.28 38.89 -6.82
N ASP A 170 6.57 40.10 -7.31
CA ASP A 170 7.71 40.93 -6.91
C ASP A 170 7.52 41.51 -5.49
#